data_AF-A0A9D7CXQ4-F1
#
_entry.id   AF-A0A9D7CXQ4-F1
#
_cell.length_a   1.000
_cell.length_b   1.000
_cell.length_c   1.000
_cell.angle_alpha   90.00
_cell.angle_beta   90.00
_cell.angle_gamma   90.00
#
_symmetry.space_group_name_H-M   'P 1'
#
loop_
_entity.id
_entity.type
_entity.pdbx_description
1 polymer ?
#
loop_
_entity_poly.entity_id
_entity_poly.type
_entity_poly.pdbx_seq_one_letter_code
_entity_poly.pdbx_strand_id
1 'polypeptide(L)'
;MAEPPKPPRPSSPSLMLSDGPIRSPQQELAEVEHALSVLDGRHPDFAKAEREKAQAMARRRRQLDQAEAEARRTRRRRLAASLITITVVGTVGWTTQSLYEGRKAKLASSARLARTFEPLGLRETPPEPWALWRKANHLEVPVAAGVCVVALGTDGAGVPTSIELSHDGDSLEALGSVGLCTCVPDTVVVKAKTETGSVRLLQGDAKRFGSVLGFARGGARPATVLDSACKEEHIDAWLTMERDAPANEKKLGAAWQSDPRAAELASSGVRHDARASSTAELFPLRVGAGECVLAIPEGPADTVALRLPGGNRPLSSSKVPVGACSKAERTYGVSHEGAGAVHVLRASALRVGGRHELTRIAARAKTSARVWLDAADATWDAELSLRAARVFPIHTTDWKAGKLPDDARTFVVSLGGEGSASPGAPALSDTLACDAAGEPARTAACTHAGRPNFLEARGRADGAVAYGGLPTWLKPFAEVPGKEASTAAAQVVALTRRLVALGFEPVPLEGITETPSGADVLGRAKENGIVAFAAQRSAPYAVPLTDGPAWTLDGAPRVIDLEPGRRAILRARTALDADHRTLVFRRAEPSKAL
;
A
#
# COMPACT_ATOMS: atom_id res chain seq x y z
N MET A 1 -60.17 -41.53 12.39
CA MET A 1 -61.54 -41.85 12.85
C MET A 1 -62.22 -40.54 13.21
N ALA A 2 -63.44 -40.37 12.72
CA ALA A 2 -64.14 -39.10 12.54
C ALA A 2 -64.70 -38.47 13.83
N GLU A 3 -65.05 -37.19 13.71
CA GLU A 3 -65.71 -36.30 14.68
C GLU A 3 -66.86 -36.95 15.48
N PRO A 4 -67.07 -36.50 16.73
CA PRO A 4 -68.39 -36.50 17.33
C PRO A 4 -69.05 -35.09 17.27
N PRO A 5 -70.35 -35.03 16.90
CA PRO A 5 -71.09 -33.81 16.62
C PRO A 5 -71.68 -33.13 17.88
N LYS A 6 -71.90 -31.81 17.79
CA LYS A 6 -72.59 -30.96 18.77
C LYS A 6 -74.02 -30.60 18.29
N PRO A 7 -74.94 -30.21 19.19
CA PRO A 7 -76.29 -30.79 19.32
C PRO A 7 -77.39 -30.02 18.57
N PRO A 8 -78.59 -30.62 18.44
CA PRO A 8 -79.72 -30.07 17.67
C PRO A 8 -80.43 -28.93 18.39
N ARG A 9 -80.96 -27.97 17.62
CA ARG A 9 -81.81 -26.87 18.08
C ARG A 9 -83.30 -27.25 18.03
N PRO A 10 -84.13 -26.69 18.93
CA PRO A 10 -85.43 -27.23 19.27
C PRO A 10 -86.54 -26.91 18.26
N SER A 11 -87.38 -27.92 18.08
CA SER A 11 -88.72 -27.91 17.50
C SER A 11 -89.70 -27.17 18.39
N SER A 12 -90.50 -26.27 17.80
CA SER A 12 -91.68 -25.66 18.44
C SER A 12 -92.97 -26.31 17.94
N PRO A 13 -94.03 -26.34 18.77
CA PRO A 13 -95.03 -27.41 18.75
C PRO A 13 -96.17 -27.18 17.75
N SER A 14 -96.60 -28.29 17.13
CA SER A 14 -97.90 -28.43 16.50
C SER A 14 -98.99 -28.52 17.56
N LEU A 15 -99.89 -27.54 17.58
CA LEU A 15 -101.19 -27.64 18.24
C LEU A 15 -102.22 -27.97 17.17
N MET A 16 -102.70 -29.22 17.21
CA MET A 16 -103.93 -29.64 16.56
C MET A 16 -105.11 -29.18 17.41
N LEU A 17 -106.01 -28.39 16.84
CA LEU A 17 -107.41 -28.31 17.26
C LEU A 17 -108.29 -28.47 16.02
N SER A 18 -109.15 -29.47 16.08
CA SER A 18 -110.02 -29.99 15.03
C SER A 18 -111.38 -29.25 15.04
N ASP A 19 -111.77 -28.86 13.83
CA ASP A 19 -113.09 -28.88 13.20
C ASP A 19 -114.36 -28.48 13.98
N GLY A 20 -114.77 -27.24 13.73
CA GLY A 20 -116.17 -26.86 13.54
C GLY A 20 -116.24 -25.80 12.44
N PRO A 21 -117.15 -25.87 11.46
CA PRO A 21 -117.20 -24.90 10.37
C PRO A 21 -117.74 -23.57 10.90
N ILE A 22 -116.84 -22.65 11.27
CA ILE A 22 -117.20 -21.26 11.52
C ILE A 22 -117.46 -20.63 10.14
N ARG A 23 -118.75 -20.48 9.81
CA ARG A 23 -119.21 -19.63 8.70
C ARG A 23 -118.56 -18.26 8.87
N SER A 24 -117.89 -17.79 7.82
CA SER A 24 -117.17 -16.52 7.90
C SER A 24 -118.17 -15.36 7.98
N PRO A 25 -117.89 -14.29 8.75
CA PRO A 25 -118.75 -13.10 8.82
C PRO A 25 -119.01 -12.45 7.45
N GLN A 26 -118.18 -12.77 6.45
CA GLN A 26 -118.31 -12.29 5.08
C GLN A 26 -119.41 -13.02 4.29
N GLN A 27 -119.82 -14.23 4.70
CA GLN A 27 -120.94 -14.95 4.09
C GLN A 27 -122.30 -14.47 4.62
N GLU A 28 -122.40 -14.07 5.90
CA GLU A 28 -123.65 -13.52 6.47
C GLU A 28 -123.91 -12.07 6.03
N LEU A 29 -122.88 -11.27 5.78
CA LEU A 29 -123.04 -9.92 5.18
C LEU A 29 -123.44 -9.98 3.69
N ALA A 30 -123.05 -11.03 2.97
CA ALA A 30 -123.41 -11.20 1.55
C ALA A 30 -124.89 -11.59 1.35
N GLU A 31 -125.51 -12.31 2.30
CA GLU A 31 -126.95 -12.63 2.25
C GLU A 31 -127.83 -11.43 2.63
N VAL A 32 -127.37 -10.54 3.51
CA VAL A 32 -128.11 -9.33 3.91
C VAL A 32 -127.98 -8.21 2.86
N GLU A 33 -126.83 -8.09 2.18
CA GLU A 33 -126.66 -7.16 1.06
C GLU A 33 -127.42 -7.60 -0.22
N HIS A 34 -127.62 -8.91 -0.42
CA HIS A 34 -128.46 -9.44 -1.51
C HIS A 34 -129.95 -9.10 -1.30
N ALA A 35 -130.42 -8.97 -0.05
CA ALA A 35 -131.80 -8.58 0.27
C ALA A 35 -132.03 -7.05 0.17
N LEU A 36 -131.01 -6.22 0.38
CA LEU A 36 -131.08 -4.76 0.23
C LEU A 36 -130.82 -4.29 -1.21
N SER A 37 -130.02 -5.01 -1.99
CA SER A 37 -129.71 -4.69 -3.40
C SER A 37 -130.89 -4.91 -4.36
N VAL A 38 -131.92 -5.68 -3.97
CA VAL A 38 -133.14 -5.91 -4.78
C VAL A 38 -134.13 -4.74 -4.67
N LEU A 39 -133.96 -3.84 -3.68
CA LEU A 39 -134.84 -2.68 -3.46
C LEU A 39 -134.30 -1.36 -4.04
N ASP A 40 -133.07 -1.30 -4.57
CA ASP A 40 -132.42 -0.03 -4.99
C ASP A 40 -131.78 -0.03 -6.40
N GLY A 41 -132.11 -1.02 -7.24
CA GLY A 41 -131.97 -0.94 -8.70
C GLY A 41 -130.56 -0.67 -9.28
N ARG A 42 -129.48 -1.17 -8.67
CA ARG A 42 -128.09 -1.04 -9.19
C ARG A 42 -127.35 -2.38 -9.28
N HIS A 43 -126.61 -2.59 -10.38
CA HIS A 43 -126.00 -3.87 -10.80
C HIS A 43 -124.76 -4.25 -9.96
N PRO A 44 -124.61 -5.52 -9.52
CA PRO A 44 -123.61 -5.97 -8.54
C PRO A 44 -122.13 -5.92 -8.98
N ASP A 45 -121.84 -5.70 -10.26
CA ASP A 45 -120.47 -5.85 -10.80
C ASP A 45 -119.53 -4.68 -10.48
N PHE A 46 -120.06 -3.47 -10.20
CA PHE A 46 -119.24 -2.29 -9.94
C PHE A 46 -118.57 -2.30 -8.55
N ALA A 47 -119.23 -2.88 -7.54
CA ALA A 47 -118.67 -2.95 -6.17
C ALA A 47 -117.47 -3.91 -6.07
N LYS A 48 -117.37 -4.90 -6.98
CA LYS A 48 -116.28 -5.88 -7.00
C LYS A 48 -115.00 -5.28 -7.62
N ALA A 49 -115.15 -4.50 -8.69
CA ALA A 49 -114.02 -3.85 -9.38
C ALA A 49 -113.29 -2.80 -8.54
N GLU A 50 -114.01 -2.09 -7.67
CA GLU A 50 -113.42 -1.06 -6.81
C GLU A 50 -112.60 -1.66 -5.66
N ARG A 51 -113.05 -2.80 -5.12
CA ARG A 51 -112.32 -3.56 -4.08
C ARG A 51 -111.00 -4.13 -4.62
N GLU A 52 -110.97 -4.64 -5.84
CA GLU A 52 -109.76 -5.19 -6.45
C GLU A 52 -108.70 -4.09 -6.71
N LYS A 53 -109.12 -2.91 -7.17
CA LYS A 53 -108.21 -1.76 -7.36
C LYS A 53 -107.62 -1.25 -6.05
N ALA A 54 -108.41 -1.18 -4.97
CA ALA A 54 -107.92 -0.76 -3.66
C ALA A 54 -106.89 -1.74 -3.07
N GLN A 55 -107.11 -3.05 -3.22
CA GLN A 55 -106.20 -4.08 -2.73
C GLN A 55 -104.88 -4.13 -3.52
N ALA A 56 -104.92 -3.90 -4.84
CA ALA A 56 -103.72 -3.85 -5.67
C ALA A 56 -102.79 -2.68 -5.30
N MET A 57 -103.35 -1.50 -5.03
CA MET A 57 -102.58 -0.31 -4.63
C MET A 57 -101.94 -0.45 -3.25
N ALA A 58 -102.63 -1.09 -2.29
CA ALA A 58 -102.10 -1.34 -0.95
C ALA A 58 -100.90 -2.30 -0.96
N ARG A 59 -100.91 -3.34 -1.82
CA ARG A 59 -99.79 -4.28 -1.96
C ARG A 59 -98.55 -3.61 -2.56
N ARG A 60 -98.74 -2.70 -3.53
CA ARG A 60 -97.64 -2.00 -4.20
C ARG A 60 -96.90 -1.02 -3.27
N ARG A 61 -97.62 -0.35 -2.35
CA ARG A 61 -96.99 0.50 -1.33
C ARG A 61 -96.10 -0.29 -0.36
N ARG A 62 -96.58 -1.43 0.15
CA ARG A 62 -95.80 -2.27 1.09
C ARG A 62 -94.51 -2.83 0.48
N GLN A 63 -94.51 -3.13 -0.82
CA GLN A 63 -93.31 -3.62 -1.51
C GLN A 63 -92.25 -2.51 -1.70
N LEU A 64 -92.68 -1.27 -1.96
CA LEU A 64 -91.76 -0.13 -2.08
C LEU A 64 -91.09 0.23 -0.74
N ASP A 65 -91.86 0.22 0.36
CA ASP A 65 -91.32 0.51 1.69
C ASP A 65 -90.30 -0.54 2.17
N GLN A 66 -90.52 -1.82 1.83
CA GLN A 66 -89.59 -2.90 2.13
C GLN A 66 -88.29 -2.79 1.31
N ALA A 67 -88.40 -2.45 0.02
CA ALA A 67 -87.24 -2.25 -0.85
C ALA A 67 -86.36 -1.06 -0.40
N GLU A 68 -86.96 0.05 0.04
CA GLU A 68 -86.20 1.20 0.57
C GLU A 68 -85.48 0.88 1.88
N ALA A 69 -86.09 0.09 2.78
CA ALA A 69 -85.48 -0.29 4.04
C ALA A 69 -84.23 -1.17 3.85
N GLU A 70 -84.27 -2.10 2.88
CA GLU A 70 -83.14 -2.97 2.54
C GLU A 70 -82.00 -2.21 1.83
N ALA A 71 -82.34 -1.29 0.93
CA ALA A 71 -81.37 -0.42 0.26
C ALA A 71 -80.61 0.49 1.26
N ARG A 72 -81.29 1.02 2.28
CA ARG A 72 -80.64 1.83 3.34
C ARG A 72 -79.70 0.99 4.21
N ARG A 73 -80.05 -0.26 4.54
CA ARG A 73 -79.22 -1.18 5.35
C ARG A 73 -77.95 -1.60 4.60
N THR A 74 -78.05 -1.95 3.33
CA THR A 74 -76.90 -2.32 2.49
C THR A 74 -75.95 -1.14 2.24
N ARG A 75 -76.49 0.06 2.01
CA ARG A 75 -75.67 1.29 1.87
C ARG A 75 -74.91 1.64 3.15
N ARG A 76 -75.53 1.52 4.33
CA ARG A 76 -74.85 1.73 5.63
C ARG A 76 -73.75 0.71 5.89
N ARG A 77 -73.97 -0.57 5.58
CA ARG A 77 -72.93 -1.62 5.72
C ARG A 77 -71.74 -1.39 4.78
N ARG A 78 -71.98 -0.99 3.52
CA ARG A 78 -70.92 -0.66 2.57
C ARG A 78 -70.11 0.55 3.05
N LEU A 79 -70.77 1.64 3.45
CA LEU A 79 -70.08 2.83 3.98
C LEU A 79 -69.26 2.54 5.23
N ALA A 80 -69.78 1.73 6.16
CA ALA A 80 -69.04 1.32 7.36
C ALA A 80 -67.81 0.46 7.01
N ALA A 81 -67.94 -0.49 6.08
CA ALA A 81 -66.81 -1.30 5.61
C ALA A 81 -65.76 -0.46 4.87
N SER A 82 -66.18 0.51 4.04
CA SER A 82 -65.29 1.44 3.35
C SER A 82 -64.50 2.31 4.33
N LEU A 83 -65.18 2.85 5.36
CA LEU A 83 -64.54 3.65 6.40
C LEU A 83 -63.47 2.86 7.16
N ILE A 84 -63.80 1.64 7.61
CA ILE A 84 -62.83 0.77 8.30
C ILE A 84 -61.62 0.49 7.41
N THR A 85 -61.83 0.20 6.13
CA THR A 85 -60.74 -0.10 5.19
C THR A 85 -59.83 1.11 4.98
N ILE A 86 -60.39 2.31 4.82
CA ILE A 86 -59.63 3.55 4.68
C ILE A 86 -58.85 3.86 5.97
N THR A 87 -59.45 3.67 7.13
CA THR A 87 -58.75 3.90 8.41
C THR A 87 -57.60 2.91 8.59
N VAL A 88 -57.79 1.62 8.28
CA VAL A 88 -56.73 0.61 8.37
C VAL A 88 -55.60 0.89 7.38
N VAL A 89 -55.91 1.22 6.11
CA VAL A 89 -54.87 1.56 5.12
C VAL A 89 -54.15 2.86 5.50
N GLY A 90 -54.87 3.86 6.02
CA GLY A 90 -54.29 5.11 6.50
C GLY A 90 -53.36 4.93 7.70
N THR A 91 -53.75 4.12 8.70
CA THR A 91 -52.91 3.85 9.87
C THR A 91 -51.70 2.99 9.53
N VAL A 92 -51.86 1.96 8.68
CA VAL A 92 -50.73 1.15 8.19
C VAL A 92 -49.79 2.00 7.33
N GLY A 93 -50.32 2.83 6.43
CA GLY A 93 -49.54 3.77 5.62
C GLY A 93 -48.76 4.79 6.47
N TRP A 94 -49.39 5.36 7.50
CA TRP A 94 -48.74 6.33 8.38
C TRP A 94 -47.70 5.70 9.32
N THR A 95 -47.97 4.50 9.84
CA THR A 95 -47.01 3.78 10.70
C THR A 95 -45.80 3.31 9.91
N THR A 96 -46.00 2.81 8.69
CA THR A 96 -44.88 2.45 7.80
C THR A 96 -44.07 3.68 7.38
N GLN A 97 -44.73 4.80 7.02
CA GLN A 97 -44.05 6.06 6.70
C GLN A 97 -43.27 6.65 7.88
N SER A 98 -43.83 6.65 9.09
CA SER A 98 -43.16 7.20 10.29
C SER A 98 -41.98 6.34 10.73
N LEU A 99 -42.10 5.01 10.63
CA LEU A 99 -40.97 4.09 10.83
C LEU A 99 -39.89 4.28 9.76
N TYR A 100 -40.28 4.53 8.51
CA TYR A 100 -39.36 4.81 7.41
C TYR A 100 -38.57 6.11 7.62
N GLU A 101 -39.25 7.23 7.92
CA GLU A 101 -38.58 8.51 8.18
C GLU A 101 -37.71 8.48 9.44
N GLY A 102 -38.16 7.81 10.50
CA GLY A 102 -37.36 7.60 11.72
C GLY A 102 -36.09 6.80 11.47
N ARG A 103 -36.15 5.77 10.60
CA ARG A 103 -34.97 4.99 10.19
C ARG A 103 -34.06 5.79 9.27
N LYS A 104 -34.61 6.56 8.35
CA LYS A 104 -33.85 7.44 7.45
C LYS A 104 -33.07 8.49 8.23
N ALA A 105 -33.68 9.10 9.25
CA ALA A 105 -33.00 10.04 10.15
C ALA A 105 -31.84 9.40 10.93
N LYS A 106 -32.03 8.17 11.45
CA LYS A 106 -30.98 7.41 12.13
C LYS A 106 -29.83 7.04 11.19
N LEU A 107 -30.14 6.56 9.99
CA LEU A 107 -29.14 6.23 8.97
C LEU A 107 -28.38 7.48 8.48
N ALA A 108 -29.00 8.66 8.49
CA ALA A 108 -28.35 9.90 8.09
C ALA A 108 -27.25 10.34 9.07
N SER A 109 -27.32 9.97 10.36
CA SER A 109 -26.29 10.33 11.35
C SER A 109 -25.00 9.54 11.13
N SER A 110 -25.10 8.22 10.96
CA SER A 110 -23.96 7.36 10.58
C SER A 110 -23.42 7.67 9.18
N ALA A 111 -24.25 8.20 8.27
CA ALA A 111 -23.78 8.66 6.96
C ALA A 111 -22.77 9.82 7.06
N ARG A 112 -22.92 10.72 8.05
CA ARG A 112 -21.94 11.80 8.27
C ARG A 112 -20.59 11.26 8.71
N LEU A 113 -20.59 10.27 9.59
CA LEU A 113 -19.36 9.59 10.02
C LEU A 113 -18.75 8.79 8.85
N ALA A 114 -19.56 8.13 8.04
CA ALA A 114 -19.10 7.41 6.86
C ALA A 114 -18.35 8.32 5.87
N ARG A 115 -18.83 9.56 5.66
CA ARG A 115 -18.19 10.54 4.79
C ARG A 115 -16.76 10.91 5.19
N THR A 116 -16.38 10.76 6.46
CA THR A 116 -14.98 11.03 6.85
C THR A 116 -14.02 9.97 6.32
N PHE A 117 -14.53 8.78 5.98
CA PHE A 117 -13.77 7.66 5.43
C PHE A 117 -13.90 7.54 3.90
N GLU A 118 -14.80 8.29 3.24
CA GLU A 118 -14.90 8.31 1.77
C GLU A 118 -13.58 8.69 1.06
N PRO A 119 -12.76 9.66 1.56
CA PRO A 119 -11.46 9.98 0.95
C PRO A 119 -10.47 8.82 0.94
N LEU A 120 -10.68 7.80 1.80
CA LEU A 120 -9.88 6.57 1.82
C LEU A 120 -10.25 5.60 0.67
N GLY A 121 -11.24 5.95 -0.16
CA GLY A 121 -11.74 5.09 -1.25
C GLY A 121 -12.64 3.95 -0.78
N LEU A 122 -12.99 3.91 0.51
CA LEU A 122 -13.94 2.96 1.08
C LEU A 122 -15.36 3.35 0.66
N ARG A 123 -16.14 2.37 0.23
CA ARG A 123 -17.51 2.56 -0.24
C ARG A 123 -18.48 1.90 0.72
N GLU A 124 -19.62 2.52 0.93
CA GLU A 124 -20.69 1.88 1.67
C GLU A 124 -21.14 0.60 0.96
N THR A 125 -21.30 -0.48 1.74
CA THR A 125 -21.94 -1.69 1.21
C THR A 125 -23.38 -1.33 0.84
N PRO A 126 -23.81 -1.51 -0.42
CA PRO A 126 -25.18 -1.18 -0.79
C PRO A 126 -26.13 -1.99 0.11
N PRO A 127 -27.07 -1.33 0.80
CA PRO A 127 -28.05 -2.04 1.59
C PRO A 127 -28.82 -2.98 0.65
N GLU A 128 -28.97 -4.25 1.03
CA GLU A 128 -29.86 -5.14 0.30
C GLU A 128 -31.27 -4.51 0.21
N PRO A 129 -32.06 -4.80 -0.83
CA PRO A 129 -33.37 -4.16 -1.04
C PRO A 129 -34.31 -4.26 0.17
N TRP A 130 -34.13 -5.27 1.02
CA TRP A 130 -34.91 -5.48 2.24
C TRP A 130 -34.22 -4.99 3.53
N ALA A 131 -33.00 -4.42 3.46
CA ALA A 131 -32.26 -3.92 4.62
C ALA A 131 -33.00 -2.80 5.37
N LEU A 132 -33.89 -2.07 4.69
CA LEU A 132 -34.79 -1.09 5.30
C LEU A 132 -35.75 -1.70 6.33
N TRP A 133 -35.95 -3.03 6.30
CA TRP A 133 -36.79 -3.77 7.25
C TRP A 133 -36.02 -4.32 8.46
N ARG A 134 -34.67 -4.45 8.39
CA ARG A 134 -33.82 -4.86 9.53
C ARG A 134 -33.69 -3.75 10.59
N LYS A 135 -33.25 -4.12 11.80
CA LYS A 135 -33.00 -3.17 12.89
C LYS A 135 -31.80 -2.30 12.53
N ALA A 136 -31.93 -0.97 12.63
CA ALA A 136 -30.87 -0.03 12.26
C ALA A 136 -29.57 -0.20 13.08
N ASN A 137 -29.66 -0.78 14.29
CA ASN A 137 -28.54 -1.04 15.18
C ASN A 137 -27.86 -2.40 14.92
N HIS A 138 -28.24 -3.14 13.88
CA HIS A 138 -27.68 -4.45 13.55
C HIS A 138 -27.51 -4.61 12.04
N LEU A 139 -26.29 -4.94 11.63
CA LEU A 139 -25.93 -5.15 10.23
C LEU A 139 -25.12 -6.44 10.13
N GLU A 140 -25.50 -7.30 9.20
CA GLU A 140 -24.81 -8.55 8.91
C GLU A 140 -24.57 -8.56 7.41
N VAL A 141 -23.31 -8.61 7.03
CA VAL A 141 -22.88 -8.45 5.64
C VAL A 141 -21.86 -9.54 5.30
N PRO A 142 -22.09 -10.32 4.23
CA PRO A 142 -21.07 -11.19 3.68
C PRO A 142 -19.97 -10.33 3.04
N VAL A 143 -18.72 -10.61 3.39
CA VAL A 143 -17.53 -9.91 2.91
C VAL A 143 -16.66 -10.90 2.16
N ALA A 144 -16.24 -10.55 0.95
CA ALA A 144 -15.33 -11.39 0.19
C ALA A 144 -13.92 -11.42 0.83
N ALA A 145 -13.10 -12.40 0.42
CA ALA A 145 -11.68 -12.39 0.75
C ALA A 145 -10.99 -11.14 0.18
N GLY A 146 -10.00 -10.61 0.89
CA GLY A 146 -9.18 -9.49 0.43
C GLY A 146 -9.89 -8.14 0.46
N VAL A 147 -10.82 -7.94 1.39
CA VAL A 147 -11.58 -6.69 1.55
C VAL A 147 -11.24 -6.07 2.89
N CYS A 148 -10.87 -4.79 2.89
CA CYS A 148 -10.79 -3.99 4.11
C CYS A 148 -12.14 -3.37 4.40
N VAL A 149 -12.60 -3.50 5.64
CA VAL A 149 -13.88 -2.99 6.10
C VAL A 149 -13.70 -2.02 7.25
N VAL A 150 -14.58 -1.02 7.33
CA VAL A 150 -14.73 -0.15 8.50
C VAL A 150 -16.16 -0.22 8.98
N ALA A 151 -16.35 -0.83 10.14
CA ALA A 151 -17.60 -0.83 10.88
C ALA A 151 -17.72 0.48 11.66
N LEU A 152 -18.88 1.12 11.58
CA LEU A 152 -19.19 2.39 12.23
C LEU A 152 -20.46 2.24 13.06
N GLY A 153 -20.51 2.87 14.23
CA GLY A 153 -21.71 2.94 15.06
C GLY A 153 -21.92 4.31 15.68
N THR A 154 -23.16 4.79 15.59
CA THR A 154 -23.62 6.00 16.26
C THR A 154 -24.84 5.72 17.11
N ASP A 155 -25.10 6.54 18.13
CA ASP A 155 -26.35 6.54 18.86
C ASP A 155 -27.46 7.29 18.10
N GLY A 156 -28.64 7.44 18.73
CA GLY A 156 -29.77 8.17 18.15
C GLY A 156 -29.53 9.68 17.94
N ALA A 157 -28.52 10.26 18.60
CA ALA A 157 -28.11 11.66 18.43
C ALA A 157 -26.99 11.84 17.40
N GLY A 158 -26.42 10.73 16.88
CA GLY A 158 -25.30 10.75 15.94
C GLY A 158 -23.93 10.79 16.60
N VAL A 159 -23.84 10.53 17.90
CA VAL A 159 -22.57 10.45 18.65
C VAL A 159 -22.00 9.05 18.52
N PRO A 160 -20.66 8.87 18.35
CA PRO A 160 -20.04 7.55 18.34
C PRO A 160 -20.44 6.71 19.55
N THR A 161 -20.90 5.48 19.32
CA THR A 161 -21.39 4.57 20.37
C THR A 161 -20.61 3.26 20.38
N SER A 162 -20.72 2.48 21.46
CA SER A 162 -20.08 1.16 21.52
C SER A 162 -20.73 0.21 20.52
N ILE A 163 -19.89 -0.38 19.67
CA ILE A 163 -20.25 -1.43 18.73
C ILE A 163 -19.59 -2.73 19.14
N GLU A 164 -20.33 -3.81 18.94
CA GLU A 164 -19.85 -5.17 18.95
C GLU A 164 -19.68 -5.61 17.49
N LEU A 165 -18.47 -6.02 17.13
CA LEU A 165 -18.11 -6.52 15.82
C LEU A 165 -17.79 -8.00 15.94
N SER A 166 -18.52 -8.86 15.25
CA SER A 166 -18.20 -10.28 15.14
C SER A 166 -17.67 -10.62 13.75
N HIS A 167 -16.53 -11.30 13.70
CA HIS A 167 -15.87 -11.78 12.48
C HIS A 167 -15.09 -13.06 12.81
N ASP A 168 -15.01 -14.01 11.89
CA ASP A 168 -14.27 -15.29 12.07
C ASP A 168 -14.58 -16.04 13.39
N GLY A 169 -15.80 -15.89 13.90
CA GLY A 169 -16.23 -16.48 15.18
C GLY A 169 -15.81 -15.72 16.45
N ASP A 170 -14.95 -14.72 16.33
CA ASP A 170 -14.57 -13.82 17.42
C ASP A 170 -15.50 -12.60 17.50
N SER A 171 -15.64 -12.02 18.69
CA SER A 171 -16.39 -10.78 18.91
C SER A 171 -15.53 -9.76 19.64
N LEU A 172 -15.51 -8.52 19.13
CA LEU A 172 -14.77 -7.40 19.70
C LEU A 172 -15.72 -6.24 19.99
N GLU A 173 -15.54 -5.62 21.15
CA GLU A 173 -16.20 -4.36 21.48
C GLU A 173 -15.27 -3.17 21.26
N ALA A 174 -15.76 -2.14 20.58
CA ALA A 174 -15.03 -0.89 20.38
C ALA A 174 -15.96 0.33 20.39
N LEU A 175 -15.39 1.50 20.63
CA LEU A 175 -16.14 2.76 20.62
C LEU A 175 -16.11 3.38 19.21
N GLY A 176 -17.28 3.55 18.62
CA GLY A 176 -17.47 4.33 17.39
C GLY A 176 -17.11 3.62 16.10
N SER A 177 -15.88 3.11 15.97
CA SER A 177 -15.43 2.50 14.71
C SER A 177 -14.36 1.42 14.87
N VAL A 178 -14.46 0.38 14.04
CA VAL A 178 -13.46 -0.71 13.92
C VAL A 178 -13.09 -0.92 12.47
N GLY A 179 -11.79 -0.95 12.16
CA GLY A 179 -11.27 -1.32 10.85
C GLY A 179 -10.60 -2.70 10.88
N LEU A 180 -10.82 -3.52 9.86
CA LEU A 180 -10.12 -4.79 9.67
C LEU A 180 -10.00 -5.13 8.18
N CYS A 181 -9.18 -6.11 7.82
CA CYS A 181 -9.14 -6.65 6.47
C CYS A 181 -9.30 -8.17 6.49
N THR A 182 -10.16 -8.70 5.63
CA THR A 182 -10.47 -10.13 5.55
C THR A 182 -9.45 -10.87 4.67
N CYS A 183 -9.02 -12.06 5.11
CA CYS A 183 -8.14 -12.93 4.33
C CYS A 183 -8.91 -14.01 3.55
N VAL A 184 -10.01 -14.47 4.13
CA VAL A 184 -10.95 -15.43 3.54
C VAL A 184 -12.34 -14.80 3.47
N PRO A 185 -13.28 -15.35 2.67
CA PRO A 185 -14.66 -14.90 2.71
C PRO A 185 -15.22 -15.09 4.13
N ASP A 186 -15.88 -14.06 4.66
CA ASP A 186 -16.36 -14.04 6.05
C ASP A 186 -17.72 -13.31 6.12
N THR A 187 -18.44 -13.48 7.22
CA THR A 187 -19.66 -12.71 7.51
C THR A 187 -19.38 -11.78 8.67
N VAL A 188 -19.36 -10.48 8.37
CA VAL A 188 -19.13 -9.44 9.38
C VAL A 188 -20.47 -9.02 9.97
N VAL A 189 -20.61 -9.19 11.29
CA VAL A 189 -21.78 -8.77 12.05
C VAL A 189 -21.42 -7.55 12.89
N VAL A 190 -22.13 -6.45 12.72
CA VAL A 190 -21.96 -5.21 13.49
C VAL A 190 -23.24 -4.93 14.27
N LYS A 191 -23.11 -4.75 15.57
CA LYS A 191 -24.23 -4.43 16.46
C LYS A 191 -23.91 -3.24 17.33
N ALA A 192 -24.71 -2.18 17.27
CA ALA A 192 -24.62 -1.10 18.25
C ALA A 192 -25.30 -1.53 19.55
N LYS A 193 -24.64 -1.29 20.69
CA LYS A 193 -25.17 -1.65 22.01
C LYS A 193 -26.42 -0.86 22.42
N THR A 194 -26.68 0.26 21.76
CA THR A 194 -27.89 1.08 21.99
C THR A 194 -28.99 0.69 21.01
N GLU A 195 -30.22 0.54 21.51
CA GLU A 195 -31.39 0.23 20.64
C GLU A 195 -31.75 1.37 19.70
N THR A 196 -31.39 2.60 20.08
CA THR A 196 -31.58 3.80 19.25
C THR A 196 -30.46 4.01 18.23
N GLY A 197 -29.37 3.23 18.32
CA GLY A 197 -28.19 3.38 17.50
C GLY A 197 -28.38 2.99 16.04
N SER A 198 -27.40 3.37 15.23
CA SER A 198 -27.29 3.00 13.82
C SER A 198 -25.89 2.49 13.52
N VAL A 199 -25.79 1.46 12.68
CA VAL A 199 -24.51 0.90 12.24
C VAL A 199 -24.36 1.00 10.73
N ARG A 200 -23.11 1.11 10.25
CA ARG A 200 -22.74 1.08 8.83
C ARG A 200 -21.46 0.29 8.63
N LEU A 201 -21.31 -0.28 7.43
CA LEU A 201 -20.09 -0.97 7.02
C LEU A 201 -19.60 -0.40 5.69
N LEU A 202 -18.40 0.16 5.71
CA LEU A 202 -17.68 0.58 4.52
C LEU A 202 -16.72 -0.54 4.11
N GLN A 203 -16.50 -0.70 2.81
CA GLN A 203 -15.64 -1.74 2.24
C GLN A 203 -14.75 -1.18 1.13
N GLY A 204 -13.56 -1.74 0.98
CA GLY A 204 -12.65 -1.46 -0.12
C GLY A 204 -11.73 -2.64 -0.39
N ASP A 205 -11.18 -2.69 -1.60
CA ASP A 205 -10.20 -3.72 -1.99
C ASP A 205 -8.92 -3.57 -1.16
N ALA A 206 -8.57 -4.59 -0.37
CA ALA A 206 -7.40 -4.55 0.51
C ALA A 206 -6.09 -4.37 -0.25
N LYS A 207 -6.00 -4.88 -1.49
CA LYS A 207 -4.82 -4.74 -2.35
C LYS A 207 -4.64 -3.33 -2.88
N ARG A 208 -5.72 -2.59 -3.07
CA ARG A 208 -5.67 -1.15 -3.45
C ARG A 208 -5.47 -0.27 -2.24
N PHE A 209 -5.97 -0.71 -1.10
CA PHE A 209 -5.96 0.07 0.14
C PHE A 209 -4.61 0.00 0.87
N GLY A 210 -3.86 -1.10 0.72
CA GLY A 210 -2.60 -1.33 1.44
C GLY A 210 -2.82 -1.94 2.83
N SER A 211 -3.84 -2.79 2.96
CA SER A 211 -4.22 -3.42 4.23
C SER A 211 -4.52 -2.39 5.34
N VAL A 212 -4.29 -2.76 6.60
CA VAL A 212 -4.48 -1.92 7.79
C VAL A 212 -3.67 -0.62 7.76
N LEU A 213 -2.57 -0.56 6.99
CA LEU A 213 -1.80 0.66 6.80
C LEU A 213 -2.60 1.73 6.04
N GLY A 214 -3.51 1.33 5.15
CA GLY A 214 -4.39 2.25 4.45
C GLY A 214 -5.20 3.15 5.40
N PHE A 215 -5.54 2.64 6.59
CA PHE A 215 -6.29 3.41 7.59
C PHE A 215 -5.50 4.57 8.21
N ALA A 216 -4.17 4.60 8.05
CA ALA A 216 -3.33 5.70 8.50
C ALA A 216 -3.13 6.79 7.42
N ARG A 217 -3.56 6.54 6.17
CA ARG A 217 -3.21 7.38 5.01
C ARG A 217 -4.17 8.54 4.76
N GLY A 218 -5.03 8.86 5.72
CA GLY A 218 -5.98 9.96 5.65
C GLY A 218 -6.28 10.57 7.02
N GLY A 219 -7.00 11.68 7.02
CA GLY A 219 -7.35 12.40 8.25
C GLY A 219 -8.32 11.66 9.18
N ALA A 220 -8.92 10.55 8.73
CA ALA A 220 -9.82 9.72 9.52
C ALA A 220 -9.24 8.31 9.69
N ARG A 221 -9.08 7.89 10.95
CA ARG A 221 -8.63 6.54 11.33
C ARG A 221 -9.72 5.85 12.16
N PRO A 222 -10.00 4.55 11.95
CA PRO A 222 -10.86 3.80 12.85
C PRO A 222 -10.33 3.84 14.28
N ALA A 223 -11.23 3.91 15.27
CA ALA A 223 -10.83 3.97 16.68
C ALA A 223 -10.08 2.70 17.11
N THR A 224 -10.43 1.57 16.53
CA THR A 224 -9.72 0.30 16.69
C THR A 224 -9.41 -0.29 15.32
N VAL A 225 -8.21 -0.82 15.15
CA VAL A 225 -7.79 -1.49 13.92
C VAL A 225 -7.31 -2.89 14.29
N LEU A 226 -7.91 -3.91 13.68
CA LEU A 226 -7.53 -5.31 13.84
C LEU A 226 -6.54 -5.70 12.77
N ASP A 227 -5.45 -6.36 13.19
CA ASP A 227 -4.46 -6.87 12.25
C ASP A 227 -4.97 -8.17 11.58
N SER A 228 -4.45 -8.46 10.39
CA SER A 228 -4.87 -9.63 9.60
C SER A 228 -3.67 -10.49 9.23
N ALA A 229 -3.85 -11.82 9.21
CA ALA A 229 -2.76 -12.74 8.88
C ALA A 229 -2.19 -12.53 7.46
N CYS A 230 -3.01 -12.08 6.52
CA CYS A 230 -2.66 -11.77 5.13
C CYS A 230 -2.22 -10.31 4.91
N LYS A 231 -1.96 -9.52 5.97
CA LYS A 231 -1.64 -8.09 5.80
C LYS A 231 -0.45 -7.87 4.87
N GLU A 232 0.58 -8.70 4.98
CA GLU A 232 1.82 -8.50 4.25
C GLU A 232 1.62 -8.74 2.74
N GLU A 233 0.80 -9.71 2.37
CA GLU A 233 0.42 -9.97 0.97
C GLU A 233 -0.38 -8.80 0.38
N HIS A 234 -1.32 -8.23 1.15
CA HIS A 234 -2.08 -7.06 0.73
C HIS A 234 -1.19 -5.81 0.59
N ILE A 235 -0.23 -5.60 1.50
CA ILE A 235 0.76 -4.52 1.41
C ILE A 235 1.66 -4.71 0.17
N ASP A 236 2.11 -5.94 -0.12
CA ASP A 236 2.93 -6.23 -1.30
C ASP A 236 2.20 -5.97 -2.60
N ALA A 237 0.93 -6.41 -2.68
CA ALA A 237 0.07 -6.14 -3.83
C ALA A 237 -0.10 -4.62 -4.03
N TRP A 238 -0.34 -3.89 -2.93
CA TRP A 238 -0.47 -2.45 -2.94
C TRP A 238 0.81 -1.73 -3.41
N LEU A 239 1.98 -2.09 -2.86
CA LEU A 239 3.28 -1.55 -3.28
C LEU A 239 3.56 -1.79 -4.76
N THR A 240 3.13 -2.94 -5.28
CA THR A 240 3.26 -3.28 -6.70
C THR A 240 2.35 -2.41 -7.56
N MET A 241 1.11 -2.15 -7.13
CA MET A 241 0.17 -1.29 -7.85
C MET A 241 0.60 0.18 -7.84
N GLU A 242 1.09 0.68 -6.71
CA GLU A 242 1.54 2.07 -6.56
C GLU A 242 2.96 2.31 -7.09
N ARG A 243 3.62 1.28 -7.62
CA ARG A 243 4.98 1.37 -8.16
C ARG A 243 5.12 2.50 -9.18
N ASP A 244 4.09 2.71 -9.99
CA ASP A 244 4.04 3.69 -11.08
C ASP A 244 3.15 4.89 -10.74
N ALA A 245 2.61 4.96 -9.52
CA ALA A 245 1.91 6.15 -9.05
C ALA A 245 2.84 7.36 -9.22
N PRO A 246 2.32 8.52 -9.67
CA PRO A 246 3.14 9.70 -9.85
C PRO A 246 3.79 9.99 -8.51
N ALA A 247 5.08 9.66 -8.43
CA ALA A 247 5.89 9.94 -7.26
C ALA A 247 5.59 11.37 -6.85
N ASN A 248 5.14 11.53 -5.61
CA ASN A 248 4.89 12.82 -4.99
C ASN A 248 6.04 13.75 -5.42
N GLU A 249 5.68 14.75 -6.23
CA GLU A 249 6.57 15.70 -6.88
C GLU A 249 7.85 15.10 -7.55
N LYS A 250 7.74 14.68 -8.82
CA LYS A 250 8.91 14.44 -9.70
C LYS A 250 9.81 15.67 -9.92
N LYS A 251 9.44 16.84 -9.42
CA LYS A 251 10.27 18.05 -9.50
C LYS A 251 11.32 17.99 -8.41
N LEU A 252 12.57 18.22 -8.80
CA LEU A 252 13.68 18.48 -7.89
C LEU A 252 13.30 19.66 -6.97
N GLY A 253 12.78 19.37 -5.78
CA GLY A 253 12.35 20.42 -4.85
C GLY A 253 13.54 21.33 -4.51
N ALA A 254 13.28 22.64 -4.37
CA ALA A 254 14.31 23.60 -3.97
C ALA A 254 15.06 23.15 -2.70
N ALA A 255 14.36 22.47 -1.79
CA ALA A 255 14.93 21.87 -0.57
C ALA A 255 16.08 20.90 -0.84
N TRP A 256 15.95 19.98 -1.82
CA TRP A 256 17.03 19.05 -2.17
C TRP A 256 18.21 19.78 -2.83
N GLN A 257 17.94 20.78 -3.68
CA GLN A 257 19.00 21.55 -4.34
C GLN A 257 19.86 22.32 -3.32
N SER A 258 19.24 22.78 -2.23
CA SER A 258 19.94 23.44 -1.12
C SER A 258 20.59 22.48 -0.12
N ASP A 259 20.35 21.17 -0.21
CA ASP A 259 20.93 20.19 0.71
C ASP A 259 22.45 20.10 0.47
N PRO A 260 23.29 20.24 1.52
CA PRO A 260 24.75 20.21 1.37
C PRO A 260 25.28 18.88 0.81
N ARG A 261 24.50 17.80 0.88
CA ARG A 261 24.83 16.47 0.35
C ARG A 261 24.60 16.38 -1.15
N ALA A 262 23.71 17.20 -1.71
CA ALA A 262 23.20 17.05 -3.07
C ALA A 262 24.29 17.16 -4.14
N ALA A 263 25.21 18.13 -4.00
CA ALA A 263 26.29 18.34 -4.95
C ALA A 263 27.27 17.15 -5.03
N GLU A 264 27.65 16.57 -3.88
CA GLU A 264 28.58 15.44 -3.81
C GLU A 264 27.94 14.13 -4.33
N LEU A 265 26.64 13.94 -4.05
CA LEU A 265 25.89 12.80 -4.59
C LEU A 265 25.73 12.92 -6.11
N ALA A 266 25.36 14.11 -6.61
CA ALA A 266 25.19 14.38 -8.03
C ALA A 266 26.49 14.20 -8.83
N SER A 267 27.64 14.66 -8.30
CA SER A 267 28.94 14.52 -8.95
C SER A 267 29.36 13.05 -9.15
N SER A 268 28.88 12.16 -8.29
CA SER A 268 29.10 10.71 -8.37
C SER A 268 28.08 9.96 -9.24
N GLY A 269 27.17 10.69 -9.91
CA GLY A 269 26.13 10.11 -10.77
C GLY A 269 24.86 9.68 -10.03
N VAL A 270 24.70 10.03 -8.76
CA VAL A 270 23.47 9.80 -7.98
C VAL A 270 22.50 10.95 -8.25
N ARG A 271 21.31 10.65 -8.75
CA ARG A 271 20.29 11.62 -9.16
C ARG A 271 19.07 11.54 -8.26
N HIS A 272 18.44 12.67 -7.99
CA HIS A 272 17.13 12.68 -7.34
C HIS A 272 16.05 12.16 -8.29
N ASP A 273 15.17 11.31 -7.79
CA ASP A 273 14.10 10.65 -8.55
C ASP A 273 12.71 11.06 -8.04
N ALA A 274 12.53 11.08 -6.72
CA ALA A 274 11.22 11.29 -6.09
C ALA A 274 11.34 11.88 -4.68
N ARG A 275 10.23 12.39 -4.15
CA ARG A 275 10.12 12.84 -2.77
C ARG A 275 8.85 12.28 -2.13
N ALA A 276 8.97 11.42 -1.13
CA ALA A 276 7.81 10.97 -0.35
C ALA A 276 7.39 12.07 0.64
N SER A 277 6.08 12.33 0.76
CA SER A 277 5.51 13.28 1.72
C SER A 277 5.89 12.90 3.16
N SER A 278 6.00 13.89 4.04
CA SER A 278 6.20 13.66 5.48
C SER A 278 5.05 12.91 6.17
N THR A 279 3.88 12.86 5.53
CA THR A 279 2.71 12.11 6.00
C THR A 279 2.67 10.65 5.50
N ALA A 280 3.63 10.24 4.67
CA ALA A 280 3.65 8.91 4.08
C ALA A 280 4.39 7.91 4.97
N GLU A 281 3.65 7.19 5.84
CA GLU A 281 4.22 6.15 6.73
C GLU A 281 4.86 4.98 5.96
N LEU A 282 4.41 4.71 4.73
CA LEU A 282 4.96 3.68 3.84
C LEU A 282 4.82 4.12 2.38
N PHE A 283 5.88 3.94 1.59
CA PHE A 283 5.87 4.21 0.15
C PHE A 283 6.72 3.19 -0.64
N PRO A 284 6.43 2.99 -1.94
CA PRO A 284 7.20 2.09 -2.79
C PRO A 284 8.57 2.67 -3.15
N LEU A 285 9.61 1.85 -3.00
CA LEU A 285 10.96 2.09 -3.47
C LEU A 285 11.24 1.17 -4.66
N ARG A 286 11.12 1.73 -5.86
CA ARG A 286 11.41 1.01 -7.11
C ARG A 286 12.90 1.04 -7.39
N VAL A 287 13.50 -0.14 -7.54
CA VAL A 287 14.88 -0.34 -7.97
C VAL A 287 14.85 -0.92 -9.38
N GLY A 288 15.30 -0.15 -10.38
CA GLY A 288 15.41 -0.64 -11.74
C GLY A 288 16.46 -1.75 -11.88
N ALA A 289 16.40 -2.49 -12.98
CA ALA A 289 17.42 -3.50 -13.28
C ALA A 289 18.80 -2.83 -13.45
N GLY A 290 19.77 -3.25 -12.64
CA GLY A 290 21.12 -2.67 -12.67
C GLY A 290 21.23 -1.32 -11.97
N GLU A 291 20.29 -0.98 -11.08
CA GLU A 291 20.29 0.27 -10.33
C GLU A 291 20.56 0.06 -8.84
N CYS A 292 20.98 1.15 -8.20
CA CYS A 292 20.99 1.31 -6.76
C CYS A 292 20.16 2.54 -6.39
N VAL A 293 19.40 2.45 -5.29
CA VAL A 293 18.49 3.51 -4.83
C VAL A 293 18.71 3.78 -3.34
N LEU A 294 18.62 5.05 -2.95
CA LEU A 294 18.68 5.53 -1.56
C LEU A 294 17.43 6.31 -1.20
N ALA A 295 16.84 6.03 -0.05
CA ALA A 295 15.83 6.83 0.62
C ALA A 295 16.50 7.60 1.76
N ILE A 296 16.52 8.93 1.64
CA ILE A 296 17.21 9.86 2.53
C ILE A 296 16.15 10.66 3.31
N PRO A 297 16.04 10.47 4.64
CA PRO A 297 15.18 11.32 5.45
C PRO A 297 15.71 12.77 5.46
N GLU A 298 14.78 13.73 5.42
CA GLU A 298 15.06 15.16 5.54
C GLU A 298 15.36 15.53 7.00
N GLY A 299 14.58 15.02 7.96
CA GLY A 299 14.78 15.25 9.38
C GLY A 299 15.89 14.39 9.99
N PRO A 300 16.81 14.93 10.82
CA PRO A 300 17.86 14.15 11.46
C PRO A 300 17.34 13.20 12.56
N ALA A 301 16.11 13.41 13.04
CA ALA A 301 15.43 12.54 13.98
C ALA A 301 14.52 11.51 13.29
N ASP A 302 14.22 11.70 12.01
CA ASP A 302 13.35 10.82 11.26
C ASP A 302 14.02 9.45 11.08
N THR A 303 13.22 8.39 11.09
CA THR A 303 13.70 7.04 10.84
C THR A 303 13.08 6.47 9.58
N VAL A 304 13.86 5.66 8.88
CA VAL A 304 13.45 4.93 7.69
C VAL A 304 13.80 3.45 7.86
N ALA A 305 12.95 2.58 7.31
CA ALA A 305 13.21 1.14 7.30
C ALA A 305 12.88 0.55 5.93
N LEU A 306 13.69 -0.41 5.48
CA LEU A 306 13.45 -1.15 4.25
C LEU A 306 12.63 -2.41 4.55
N ARG A 307 11.53 -2.59 3.84
CA ARG A 307 10.64 -3.75 3.89
C ARG A 307 10.71 -4.52 2.57
N LEU A 308 11.03 -5.81 2.65
CA LEU A 308 10.99 -6.76 1.54
C LEU A 308 9.57 -7.29 1.31
N PRO A 309 9.29 -7.90 0.14
CA PRO A 309 8.11 -8.74 -0.03
C PRO A 309 8.01 -9.79 1.09
N GLY A 310 6.80 -10.05 1.58
CA GLY A 310 6.53 -10.91 2.74
C GLY A 310 6.75 -10.25 4.10
N GLY A 311 7.09 -8.95 4.15
CA GLY A 311 7.14 -8.18 5.40
C GLY A 311 8.46 -8.16 6.14
N ASN A 312 9.47 -8.91 5.69
CA ASN A 312 10.79 -8.92 6.30
C ASN A 312 11.44 -7.52 6.24
N ARG A 313 12.08 -7.08 7.32
CA ARG A 313 12.69 -5.75 7.46
C ARG A 313 14.19 -5.82 7.71
N PRO A 314 15.00 -6.11 6.67
CA PRO A 314 16.45 -6.29 6.83
C PRO A 314 17.20 -5.03 7.27
N LEU A 315 16.57 -3.86 7.12
CA LEU A 315 17.07 -2.58 7.59
C LEU A 315 15.97 -1.93 8.42
N SER A 316 15.95 -2.22 9.73
CA SER A 316 14.94 -1.70 10.66
C SER A 316 15.32 -0.32 11.22
N SER A 317 14.30 0.55 11.39
CA SER A 317 14.31 1.84 12.11
C SER A 317 15.67 2.54 12.14
N SER A 318 16.09 3.09 11.00
CA SER A 318 17.39 3.71 10.81
C SER A 318 17.29 5.23 10.68
N LYS A 319 18.08 5.96 11.47
CA LYS A 319 18.25 7.42 11.34
C LYS A 319 19.14 7.81 10.15
N VAL A 320 19.76 6.83 9.50
CA VAL A 320 20.61 7.04 8.33
C VAL A 320 19.85 6.59 7.09
N PRO A 321 20.15 7.17 5.90
CA PRO A 321 19.65 6.68 4.63
C PRO A 321 19.63 5.15 4.51
N VAL A 322 18.50 4.62 4.01
CA VAL A 322 18.36 3.20 3.67
C VAL A 322 18.21 3.05 2.16
N GLY A 323 18.66 1.94 1.59
CA GLY A 323 18.58 1.75 0.16
C GLY A 323 18.68 0.30 -0.25
N ALA A 324 18.66 0.06 -1.56
CA ALA A 324 18.87 -1.25 -2.14
C ALA A 324 19.55 -1.15 -3.51
N CYS A 325 20.38 -2.14 -3.83
CA CYS A 325 20.88 -2.41 -5.18
C CYS A 325 20.27 -3.71 -5.70
N SER A 326 20.00 -3.80 -6.99
CA SER A 326 19.40 -5.00 -7.58
C SER A 326 19.83 -5.22 -9.02
N LYS A 327 20.14 -6.47 -9.37
CA LYS A 327 20.43 -6.86 -10.76
C LYS A 327 19.16 -6.82 -11.62
N ALA A 328 18.02 -7.19 -11.03
CA ALA A 328 16.71 -7.20 -11.68
C ALA A 328 15.81 -6.07 -11.17
N GLU A 329 14.76 -5.72 -11.91
CA GLU A 329 13.78 -4.77 -11.41
C GLU A 329 13.03 -5.33 -10.19
N ARG A 330 12.95 -4.54 -9.12
CA ARG A 330 12.28 -4.91 -7.87
C ARG A 330 11.59 -3.70 -7.25
N THR A 331 10.54 -3.96 -6.47
CA THR A 331 9.88 -2.95 -5.65
C THR A 331 9.96 -3.39 -4.19
N TYR A 332 10.46 -2.49 -3.35
CA TYR A 332 10.49 -2.64 -1.90
C TYR A 332 9.54 -1.63 -1.26
N GLY A 333 9.20 -1.83 0.02
CA GLY A 333 8.55 -0.78 0.82
C GLY A 333 9.58 -0.02 1.63
N VAL A 334 9.42 1.29 1.77
CA VAL A 334 10.17 2.07 2.76
C VAL A 334 9.18 2.65 3.75
N SER A 335 9.25 2.20 5.01
CA SER A 335 8.49 2.82 6.07
C SER A 335 9.24 4.01 6.64
N HIS A 336 8.52 5.07 6.99
CA HIS A 336 9.05 6.31 7.50
C HIS A 336 8.31 6.74 8.76
N GLU A 337 9.06 7.13 9.77
CA GLU A 337 8.54 7.71 11.00
C GLU A 337 9.27 9.03 11.24
N GLY A 338 8.56 10.15 11.15
CA GLY A 338 9.17 11.47 11.28
C GLY A 338 8.28 12.59 10.76
N ALA A 339 8.76 13.83 10.90
CA ALA A 339 8.04 15.02 10.45
C ALA A 339 8.57 15.56 9.12
N GLY A 340 9.77 15.16 8.70
CA GLY A 340 10.38 15.54 7.43
C GLY A 340 9.94 14.66 6.27
N ALA A 341 10.19 15.11 5.04
CA ALA A 341 9.97 14.28 3.86
C ALA A 341 11.10 13.26 3.67
N VAL A 342 10.94 12.33 2.73
CA VAL A 342 12.00 11.39 2.34
C VAL A 342 12.37 11.58 0.88
N HIS A 343 13.63 11.89 0.60
CA HIS A 343 14.16 12.01 -0.76
C HIS A 343 14.60 10.65 -1.29
N VAL A 344 14.14 10.28 -2.48
CA VAL A 344 14.56 9.06 -3.17
C VAL A 344 15.56 9.45 -4.24
N LEU A 345 16.75 8.86 -4.17
CA LEU A 345 17.82 9.03 -5.13
C LEU A 345 18.14 7.72 -5.84
N ARG A 346 18.54 7.79 -7.11
CA ARG A 346 18.91 6.64 -7.94
C ARG A 346 20.28 6.82 -8.57
N ALA A 347 20.95 5.71 -8.80
CA ALA A 347 22.17 5.66 -9.59
C ALA A 347 22.26 4.35 -10.36
N SER A 348 22.92 4.38 -11.52
CA SER A 348 23.34 3.16 -12.20
C SER A 348 24.34 2.42 -11.32
N ALA A 349 24.09 1.16 -11.00
CA ALA A 349 24.98 0.35 -10.18
C ALA A 349 26.36 0.17 -10.87
N LEU A 350 26.39 0.16 -12.20
CA LEU A 350 27.63 0.18 -12.99
C LEU A 350 28.44 1.45 -12.77
N ARG A 351 27.77 2.60 -12.66
CA ARG A 351 28.41 3.89 -12.42
C ARG A 351 28.96 4.00 -11.01
N VAL A 352 28.16 3.60 -10.01
CA VAL A 352 28.52 3.76 -8.60
C VAL A 352 29.28 2.58 -8.01
N GLY A 353 29.56 1.52 -8.78
CA GLY A 353 30.32 0.36 -8.30
C GLY A 353 29.56 -0.54 -7.32
N GLY A 354 28.24 -0.61 -7.44
CA GLY A 354 27.38 -1.42 -6.57
C GLY A 354 27.18 -0.82 -5.16
N ARG A 355 26.84 -1.70 -4.22
CA ARG A 355 26.48 -1.36 -2.83
C ARG A 355 27.62 -0.65 -2.11
N HIS A 356 28.83 -1.22 -2.21
CA HIS A 356 29.99 -0.78 -1.44
C HIS A 356 30.34 0.67 -1.69
N GLU A 357 30.50 1.01 -2.96
CA GLU A 357 30.94 2.34 -3.34
C GLU A 357 29.79 3.36 -3.24
N LEU A 358 28.53 2.94 -3.34
CA LEU A 358 27.39 3.80 -2.96
C LEU A 358 27.43 4.23 -1.48
N THR A 359 27.74 3.32 -0.55
CA THR A 359 27.91 3.67 0.87
C THR A 359 29.10 4.62 1.07
N ARG A 360 30.19 4.46 0.31
CA ARG A 360 31.32 5.41 0.35
C ARG A 360 30.98 6.77 -0.26
N ILE A 361 30.21 6.81 -1.34
CA ILE A 361 29.70 8.06 -1.93
C ILE A 361 28.85 8.81 -0.89
N ALA A 362 27.95 8.11 -0.20
CA ALA A 362 27.18 8.70 0.90
C ALA A 362 28.10 9.27 1.99
N ALA A 363 29.10 8.51 2.43
CA ALA A 363 30.04 8.95 3.47
C ALA A 363 30.80 10.24 3.07
N ARG A 364 31.20 10.36 1.79
CA ARG A 364 31.82 11.60 1.25
C ARG A 364 30.86 12.77 1.25
N ALA A 365 29.59 12.52 1.00
CA ALA A 365 28.51 13.49 1.17
C ALA A 365 28.17 13.73 2.65
N LYS A 366 29.02 13.32 3.60
CA LYS A 366 28.84 13.51 5.05
C LYS A 366 27.58 12.85 5.60
N THR A 367 27.18 11.72 5.02
CA THR A 367 26.05 10.92 5.51
C THR A 367 26.37 9.43 5.48
N SER A 368 25.93 8.67 6.48
CA SER A 368 26.04 7.21 6.42
C SER A 368 24.88 6.65 5.61
N ALA A 369 25.04 5.48 4.98
CA ALA A 369 23.94 4.82 4.29
C ALA A 369 23.99 3.30 4.49
N ARG A 370 22.84 2.70 4.76
CA ARG A 370 22.67 1.25 4.81
C ARG A 370 21.99 0.79 3.54
N VAL A 371 22.68 -0.01 2.74
CA VAL A 371 22.17 -0.45 1.44
C VAL A 371 22.02 -1.96 1.44
N TRP A 372 20.81 -2.43 1.16
CA TRP A 372 20.48 -3.84 1.08
C TRP A 372 20.85 -4.43 -0.28
N LEU A 373 21.19 -5.71 -0.27
CA LEU A 373 21.45 -6.52 -1.45
C LEU A 373 20.87 -7.92 -1.21
N ASP A 374 20.14 -8.44 -2.20
CA ASP A 374 19.69 -9.83 -2.18
C ASP A 374 20.89 -10.78 -2.30
N ALA A 375 20.85 -11.94 -1.63
CA ALA A 375 21.91 -12.94 -1.73
C ALA A 375 22.12 -13.43 -3.17
N ALA A 376 21.06 -13.51 -3.97
CA ALA A 376 21.15 -13.87 -5.39
C ALA A 376 21.95 -12.86 -6.22
N ASP A 377 22.10 -11.62 -5.74
CA ASP A 377 22.80 -10.53 -6.42
C ASP A 377 24.23 -10.32 -5.91
N ALA A 378 24.72 -11.14 -4.96
CA ALA A 378 26.06 -11.02 -4.38
C ALA A 378 27.19 -11.09 -5.42
N THR A 379 27.11 -12.05 -6.36
CA THR A 379 28.10 -12.19 -7.45
C THR A 379 28.14 -10.95 -8.34
N TRP A 380 26.96 -10.43 -8.68
CA TRP A 380 26.82 -9.25 -9.51
C TRP A 380 27.39 -8.00 -8.80
N ASP A 381 27.13 -7.82 -7.51
CA ASP A 381 27.66 -6.70 -6.73
C ASP A 381 29.20 -6.75 -6.61
N ALA A 382 29.76 -7.94 -6.35
CA ALA A 382 31.21 -8.13 -6.31
C ALA A 382 31.87 -7.79 -7.65
N GLU A 383 31.28 -8.24 -8.76
CA GLU A 383 31.75 -7.90 -10.11
C GLU A 383 31.69 -6.40 -10.37
N LEU A 384 30.60 -5.72 -10.00
CA LEU A 384 30.46 -4.28 -10.20
C LEU A 384 31.49 -3.47 -9.43
N SER A 385 31.73 -3.84 -8.17
CA SER A 385 32.77 -3.23 -7.34
C SER A 385 34.17 -3.41 -7.96
N LEU A 386 34.46 -4.58 -8.53
CA LEU A 386 35.75 -4.85 -9.17
C LEU A 386 35.88 -4.18 -10.54
N ARG A 387 34.78 -4.07 -11.31
CA ARG A 387 34.72 -3.27 -12.55
C ARG A 387 34.98 -1.79 -12.28
N ALA A 388 34.42 -1.24 -11.20
CA ALA A 388 34.67 0.14 -10.79
C ALA A 388 36.15 0.35 -10.43
N ALA A 389 36.85 -0.69 -9.98
CA ALA A 389 38.30 -0.67 -9.75
C ALA A 389 39.13 -0.85 -11.04
N ARG A 390 38.49 -0.98 -12.22
CA ARG A 390 39.14 -1.21 -13.53
C ARG A 390 40.08 -2.41 -13.55
N VAL A 391 39.72 -3.44 -12.80
CA VAL A 391 40.40 -4.74 -12.79
C VAL A 391 39.75 -5.63 -13.83
N PHE A 392 40.55 -6.11 -14.78
CA PHE A 392 40.13 -7.02 -15.85
C PHE A 392 41.27 -7.99 -16.21
N PRO A 393 40.96 -9.23 -16.66
CA PRO A 393 39.63 -9.86 -16.68
C PRO A 393 39.09 -10.11 -15.26
N ILE A 394 37.77 -10.24 -15.14
CA ILE A 394 37.09 -10.52 -13.87
C ILE A 394 36.64 -11.97 -13.86
N HIS A 395 36.95 -12.65 -12.78
CA HIS A 395 36.50 -14.00 -12.48
C HIS A 395 35.68 -13.98 -11.20
N THR A 396 34.81 -14.96 -11.05
CA THR A 396 33.96 -15.09 -9.86
C THR A 396 34.01 -16.50 -9.31
N THR A 397 33.85 -16.61 -7.99
CA THR A 397 33.71 -17.88 -7.28
C THR A 397 32.78 -17.71 -6.09
N ASP A 398 32.24 -18.82 -5.60
CA ASP A 398 31.46 -18.84 -4.36
C ASP A 398 32.36 -18.48 -3.18
N TRP A 399 31.84 -17.68 -2.26
CA TRP A 399 32.50 -17.40 -0.98
C TRP A 399 32.93 -18.68 -0.23
N LYS A 400 32.12 -19.73 -0.32
CA LYS A 400 32.35 -21.03 0.33
C LYS A 400 33.46 -21.86 -0.31
N ALA A 401 33.93 -21.51 -1.50
CA ALA A 401 35.02 -22.23 -2.17
C ALA A 401 36.33 -22.15 -1.40
N GLY A 402 36.52 -21.14 -0.53
CA GLY A 402 37.61 -21.09 0.44
C GLY A 402 39.02 -20.90 -0.13
N LYS A 403 39.17 -20.81 -1.46
CA LYS A 403 40.45 -20.64 -2.13
C LYS A 403 40.32 -19.77 -3.38
N LEU A 404 41.27 -18.86 -3.55
CA LEU A 404 41.44 -18.08 -4.78
C LEU A 404 42.68 -18.57 -5.55
N PRO A 405 42.70 -18.41 -6.89
CA PRO A 405 43.89 -18.66 -7.70
C PRO A 405 45.10 -17.80 -7.31
N ASP A 406 46.30 -18.26 -7.62
CA ASP A 406 47.56 -17.57 -7.29
C ASP A 406 47.70 -16.17 -7.93
N ASP A 407 47.00 -15.93 -9.04
CA ASP A 407 46.97 -14.66 -9.77
C ASP A 407 45.85 -13.72 -9.30
N ALA A 408 45.00 -14.12 -8.35
CA ALA A 408 43.95 -13.30 -7.75
C ALA A 408 44.52 -12.28 -6.77
N ARG A 409 45.12 -11.21 -7.31
CA ARG A 409 45.81 -10.18 -6.53
C ARG A 409 44.90 -9.07 -6.03
N THR A 410 43.78 -8.85 -6.71
CA THR A 410 42.72 -7.94 -6.27
C THR A 410 41.42 -8.71 -6.25
N PHE A 411 40.67 -8.61 -5.16
CA PHE A 411 39.38 -9.27 -5.05
C PHE A 411 38.39 -8.44 -4.23
N VAL A 412 37.11 -8.66 -4.48
CA VAL A 412 35.99 -8.09 -3.75
C VAL A 412 35.16 -9.24 -3.21
N VAL A 413 34.86 -9.16 -1.92
CA VAL A 413 33.89 -10.04 -1.27
C VAL A 413 32.58 -9.28 -1.17
N SER A 414 31.46 -9.88 -1.59
CA SER A 414 30.12 -9.35 -1.34
C SER A 414 29.24 -10.41 -0.69
N LEU A 415 28.65 -10.07 0.45
CA LEU A 415 27.78 -10.92 1.25
C LEU A 415 26.33 -10.43 1.15
N GLY A 416 25.39 -11.35 0.93
CA GLY A 416 23.97 -11.09 0.96
C GLY A 416 23.34 -11.40 2.32
N GLY A 417 22.13 -10.90 2.57
CA GLY A 417 21.31 -11.35 3.72
C GLY A 417 21.69 -10.73 5.08
N GLU A 418 20.79 -10.80 6.07
CA GLU A 418 21.10 -10.49 7.48
C GLU A 418 21.95 -11.59 8.14
N GLY A 419 22.73 -11.23 9.16
CA GLY A 419 23.56 -12.19 9.91
C GLY A 419 24.90 -12.55 9.26
N SER A 420 25.17 -12.09 8.04
CA SER A 420 26.51 -12.19 7.46
C SER A 420 27.46 -11.25 8.21
N ALA A 421 28.25 -11.80 9.13
CA ALA A 421 29.39 -11.08 9.67
C ALA A 421 30.25 -10.59 8.47
N SER A 422 30.80 -9.38 8.59
CA SER A 422 31.93 -8.96 7.76
C SER A 422 32.92 -10.14 7.70
N PRO A 423 33.74 -10.30 6.65
CA PRO A 423 35.02 -10.95 6.87
C PRO A 423 35.66 -10.21 8.04
N GLY A 424 35.52 -10.74 9.26
CA GLY A 424 36.28 -10.28 10.39
C GLY A 424 37.67 -10.51 9.91
N ALA A 425 38.43 -9.43 9.72
CA ALA A 425 39.80 -9.49 9.27
C ALA A 425 40.38 -10.71 9.98
N PRO A 426 40.75 -11.79 9.25
CA PRO A 426 41.54 -12.83 9.86
C PRO A 426 42.72 -12.19 10.62
N ALA A 427 43.55 -12.96 11.28
CA ALA A 427 44.93 -12.52 11.39
C ALA A 427 45.45 -12.35 9.95
N LEU A 428 45.16 -11.20 9.34
CA LEU A 428 45.36 -10.93 7.94
C LEU A 428 46.85 -10.88 7.82
N SER A 429 47.39 -11.86 7.11
CA SER A 429 48.80 -11.95 6.78
C SER A 429 49.36 -10.57 6.47
N ASP A 430 50.64 -10.34 6.77
CA ASP A 430 51.37 -9.11 6.43
C ASP A 430 51.38 -8.76 4.92
N THR A 431 50.59 -9.45 4.11
CA THR A 431 50.46 -9.29 2.67
C THR A 431 49.03 -8.97 2.21
N LEU A 432 48.03 -8.83 3.10
CA LEU A 432 46.67 -8.39 2.73
C LEU A 432 46.36 -7.00 3.28
N ALA A 433 45.77 -6.16 2.44
CA ALA A 433 45.03 -4.98 2.87
C ALA A 433 43.64 -4.95 2.23
N CYS A 434 42.65 -4.53 2.99
CA CYS A 434 41.30 -4.26 2.51
C CYS A 434 40.96 -2.80 2.78
N ASP A 435 40.12 -2.22 1.94
CA ASP A 435 39.57 -0.91 2.25
C ASP A 435 38.72 -1.01 3.52
N ALA A 436 38.99 -0.14 4.51
CA ALA A 436 38.39 -0.24 5.83
C ALA A 436 36.86 -0.19 5.73
N ALA A 437 36.26 -1.36 5.93
CA ALA A 437 34.84 -1.57 6.14
C ALA A 437 34.41 -0.83 7.42
N GLY A 438 33.62 0.25 7.30
CA GLY A 438 32.82 0.70 8.44
C GLY A 438 31.93 -0.46 8.92
N GLU A 439 31.88 -0.71 10.23
CA GLU A 439 31.18 -1.89 10.77
C GLU A 439 29.66 -1.90 10.48
N PRO A 440 29.07 -3.08 10.25
CA PRO A 440 29.66 -4.27 9.62
C PRO A 440 29.52 -4.15 8.09
N ALA A 441 30.61 -3.87 7.37
CA ALA A 441 30.54 -3.84 5.92
C ALA A 441 30.32 -5.26 5.39
N ARG A 442 29.30 -5.41 4.55
CA ARG A 442 28.97 -6.66 3.89
C ARG A 442 29.65 -6.80 2.53
N THR A 443 30.33 -5.76 2.07
CA THR A 443 31.21 -5.79 0.91
C THR A 443 32.57 -5.23 1.34
N ALA A 444 33.66 -5.80 0.83
CA ALA A 444 35.02 -5.30 1.07
C ALA A 444 35.88 -5.55 -0.17
N ALA A 445 36.68 -4.54 -0.55
CA ALA A 445 37.66 -4.67 -1.64
C ALA A 445 39.07 -4.81 -1.05
N CYS A 446 39.81 -5.81 -1.50
CA CYS A 446 41.08 -6.21 -0.94
C CYS A 446 42.16 -6.42 -2.01
N THR A 447 43.42 -6.18 -1.63
CA THR A 447 44.61 -6.40 -2.45
C THR A 447 45.64 -7.22 -1.70
N HIS A 448 46.30 -8.15 -2.40
CA HIS A 448 47.23 -9.10 -1.80
C HIS A 448 48.59 -9.17 -2.51
N ALA A 449 49.68 -9.03 -1.74
CA ALA A 449 51.06 -9.10 -2.24
C ALA A 449 51.60 -10.54 -2.45
N GLY A 450 50.92 -11.59 -1.98
CA GLY A 450 51.34 -13.00 -2.11
C GLY A 450 50.30 -13.95 -2.73
N ARG A 451 50.32 -15.23 -2.34
CA ARG A 451 49.24 -16.19 -2.65
C ARG A 451 48.06 -16.04 -1.69
N PRO A 452 46.83 -15.78 -2.17
CA PRO A 452 45.66 -15.61 -1.29
C PRO A 452 45.24 -16.94 -0.65
N ASN A 453 45.84 -17.29 0.48
CA ASN A 453 45.50 -18.45 1.30
C ASN A 453 44.74 -18.03 2.57
N PHE A 454 43.55 -17.42 2.48
CA PHE A 454 42.85 -16.99 3.72
C PHE A 454 41.33 -16.80 3.61
N LEU A 455 40.63 -17.56 2.78
CA LEU A 455 39.17 -17.66 2.91
C LEU A 455 38.79 -18.86 3.80
N GLU A 456 39.34 -18.94 5.02
CA GLU A 456 38.76 -19.84 6.02
C GLU A 456 37.39 -19.27 6.41
N ALA A 457 36.34 -19.82 5.78
CA ALA A 457 34.96 -19.39 5.92
C ALA A 457 34.48 -19.58 7.37
N ARG A 458 34.76 -18.61 8.25
CA ARG A 458 34.10 -18.48 9.56
C ARG A 458 32.70 -17.90 9.37
N GLY A 459 31.83 -18.63 8.68
CA GLY A 459 30.41 -18.29 8.54
C GLY A 459 29.68 -19.03 7.43
N ARG A 460 28.42 -19.41 7.69
CA ARG A 460 27.48 -19.99 6.71
C ARG A 460 26.85 -18.94 5.77
N ALA A 461 27.43 -17.74 5.67
CA ALA A 461 26.84 -16.65 4.91
C ALA A 461 26.86 -16.97 3.40
N ASP A 462 25.75 -16.69 2.72
CA ASP A 462 25.70 -16.70 1.26
C ASP A 462 26.36 -15.43 0.74
N GLY A 463 27.30 -15.61 -0.19
CA GLY A 463 28.11 -14.52 -0.71
C GLY A 463 28.94 -14.97 -1.90
N ALA A 464 29.59 -14.01 -2.54
CA ALA A 464 30.40 -14.24 -3.71
C ALA A 464 31.70 -13.46 -3.64
N VAL A 465 32.70 -13.97 -4.35
CA VAL A 465 33.98 -13.29 -4.54
C VAL A 465 34.16 -13.03 -6.01
N ALA A 466 34.44 -11.77 -6.35
CA ALA A 466 34.96 -11.39 -7.67
C ALA A 466 36.45 -11.11 -7.52
N TYR A 467 37.27 -11.60 -8.45
CA TYR A 467 38.71 -11.43 -8.39
C TYR A 467 39.32 -11.24 -9.78
N GLY A 468 40.54 -10.71 -9.80
CA GLY A 468 41.35 -10.56 -11.00
C GLY A 468 42.82 -10.29 -10.67
N GLY A 469 43.63 -10.26 -11.71
CA GLY A 469 45.05 -9.90 -11.61
C GLY A 469 45.25 -8.42 -11.27
N LEU A 470 46.49 -8.05 -10.95
CA LEU A 470 46.84 -6.62 -10.84
C LEU A 470 46.70 -5.99 -12.23
N PRO A 471 45.91 -4.91 -12.37
CA PRO A 471 45.91 -4.11 -13.59
C PRO A 471 47.34 -3.66 -13.92
N THR A 472 47.60 -3.42 -15.20
CA THR A 472 48.94 -3.00 -15.66
C THR A 472 49.50 -1.81 -14.89
N TRP A 473 48.63 -0.90 -14.45
CA TRP A 473 48.99 0.29 -13.67
C TRP A 473 49.27 0.03 -12.18
N LEU A 474 48.94 -1.16 -11.64
CA LEU A 474 49.37 -1.61 -10.30
C LEU A 474 50.56 -2.58 -10.33
N LYS A 475 51.15 -2.86 -11.49
CA LYS A 475 52.31 -3.75 -11.58
C LYS A 475 53.49 -3.35 -10.69
N PRO A 476 53.80 -2.05 -10.44
CA PRO A 476 54.88 -1.70 -9.51
C PRO A 476 54.71 -2.26 -8.10
N PHE A 477 53.47 -2.49 -7.65
CA PHE A 477 53.18 -3.11 -6.34
C PHE A 477 53.32 -4.63 -6.36
N ALA A 478 53.30 -5.29 -7.53
CA ALA A 478 53.34 -6.75 -7.64
C ALA A 478 54.66 -7.36 -7.14
N GLU A 479 55.75 -6.59 -7.25
CA GLU A 479 57.11 -7.02 -6.93
C GLU A 479 57.52 -6.64 -5.49
N VAL A 480 56.68 -5.90 -4.77
CA VAL A 480 56.98 -5.41 -3.43
C VAL A 480 56.21 -6.24 -2.39
N PRO A 481 56.89 -7.11 -1.62
CA PRO A 481 56.25 -7.83 -0.54
C PRO A 481 55.92 -6.89 0.63
N GLY A 482 54.86 -7.20 1.37
CA GLY A 482 54.57 -6.58 2.66
C GLY A 482 53.28 -5.75 2.73
N LYS A 483 52.94 -5.37 3.96
CA LYS A 483 51.62 -4.85 4.33
C LYS A 483 51.44 -3.43 3.81
N GLU A 484 52.50 -2.63 3.84
CA GLU A 484 52.49 -1.24 3.40
C GLU A 484 52.24 -1.13 1.89
N ALA A 485 52.92 -1.95 1.08
CA ALA A 485 52.70 -2.01 -0.36
C ALA A 485 51.27 -2.49 -0.69
N SER A 486 50.77 -3.49 0.04
CA SER A 486 49.38 -3.95 -0.09
C SER A 486 48.39 -2.87 0.31
N THR A 487 48.69 -2.09 1.37
CA THR A 487 47.85 -0.97 1.82
C THR A 487 47.80 0.14 0.78
N ALA A 488 48.96 0.51 0.22
CA ALA A 488 49.03 1.48 -0.87
C ALA A 488 48.24 0.99 -2.10
N ALA A 489 48.36 -0.29 -2.47
CA ALA A 489 47.56 -0.88 -3.56
C ALA A 489 46.05 -0.80 -3.27
N ALA A 490 45.60 -1.12 -2.05
CA ALA A 490 44.20 -1.00 -1.65
C ALA A 490 43.70 0.45 -1.70
N GLN A 491 44.52 1.42 -1.27
CA GLN A 491 44.22 2.85 -1.36
C GLN A 491 44.08 3.30 -2.82
N VAL A 492 44.96 2.85 -3.71
CA VAL A 492 44.86 3.15 -5.14
C VAL A 492 43.61 2.51 -5.77
N VAL A 493 43.25 1.29 -5.38
CA VAL A 493 41.99 0.64 -5.80
C VAL A 493 40.77 1.44 -5.33
N ALA A 494 40.79 1.94 -4.09
CA ALA A 494 39.73 2.82 -3.57
C ALA A 494 39.66 4.16 -4.32
N LEU A 495 40.81 4.79 -4.59
CA LEU A 495 40.89 6.01 -5.39
C LEU A 495 40.34 5.79 -6.80
N THR A 496 40.71 4.68 -7.44
CA THR A 496 40.25 4.33 -8.79
C THR A 496 38.73 4.24 -8.86
N ARG A 497 38.10 3.54 -7.91
CA ARG A 497 36.63 3.44 -7.82
C ARG A 497 35.97 4.81 -7.66
N ARG A 498 36.52 5.65 -6.78
CA ARG A 498 36.06 7.03 -6.60
C ARG A 498 36.16 7.84 -7.89
N LEU A 499 37.30 7.77 -8.57
CA LEU A 499 37.55 8.51 -9.81
C LEU A 499 36.59 8.05 -10.92
N VAL A 500 36.33 6.74 -11.04
CA VAL A 500 35.33 6.20 -11.97
C VAL A 500 33.92 6.73 -11.67
N ALA A 501 33.52 6.78 -10.40
CA ALA A 501 32.23 7.36 -10.01
C ALA A 501 32.14 8.87 -10.38
N LEU A 502 33.25 9.60 -10.31
CA LEU A 502 33.38 11.00 -10.75
C LEU A 502 33.55 11.15 -12.28
N GLY A 503 33.61 10.05 -13.03
CA GLY A 503 33.68 10.03 -14.50
C GLY A 503 35.08 10.09 -15.08
N PHE A 504 36.08 9.82 -14.26
CA PHE A 504 37.45 9.67 -14.71
C PHE A 504 37.74 8.23 -15.09
N GLU A 505 38.60 8.07 -16.11
CA GLU A 505 39.06 6.79 -16.62
C GLU A 505 40.59 6.73 -16.55
N PRO A 506 41.20 5.62 -16.10
CA PRO A 506 42.64 5.43 -16.23
C PRO A 506 42.99 5.30 -17.71
N VAL A 507 43.98 6.07 -18.18
CA VAL A 507 44.40 6.03 -19.58
C VAL A 507 45.81 5.44 -19.73
N PRO A 508 46.15 4.89 -20.92
CA PRO A 508 47.52 4.54 -21.24
C PRO A 508 48.44 5.78 -21.23
N LEU A 509 49.77 5.54 -21.20
CA LEU A 509 50.84 6.54 -21.06
C LEU A 509 50.94 7.59 -22.19
N GLU A 510 50.01 7.61 -23.14
CA GLU A 510 50.06 8.53 -24.26
C GLU A 510 49.86 9.98 -23.78
N GLY A 511 50.69 10.90 -24.28
CA GLY A 511 50.68 12.31 -23.87
C GLY A 511 51.12 12.54 -22.42
N ILE A 512 51.89 11.61 -21.84
CA ILE A 512 52.51 11.75 -20.52
C ILE A 512 54.02 11.64 -20.70
N THR A 513 54.76 12.64 -20.21
CA THR A 513 56.22 12.61 -20.13
C THR A 513 56.64 12.58 -18.67
N GLU A 514 57.17 11.45 -18.23
CA GLU A 514 57.69 11.28 -16.87
C GLU A 514 58.98 12.10 -16.69
N THR A 515 59.14 12.69 -15.51
CA THR A 515 60.30 13.49 -15.11
C THR A 515 60.78 13.04 -13.73
N PRO A 516 62.02 13.30 -13.32
CA PRO A 516 62.52 12.89 -12.00
C PRO A 516 61.72 13.45 -10.80
N SER A 517 60.89 14.47 -11.01
CA SER A 517 60.07 15.11 -9.95
C SER A 517 58.57 15.01 -10.18
N GLY A 518 58.10 14.26 -11.18
CA GLY A 518 56.68 14.13 -11.50
C GLY A 518 56.44 13.87 -12.98
N ALA A 519 55.48 14.54 -13.60
CA ALA A 519 55.15 14.33 -15.01
C ALA A 519 54.57 15.57 -15.70
N ASP A 520 54.83 15.67 -16.99
CA ASP A 520 54.16 16.61 -17.89
C ASP A 520 53.00 15.87 -18.57
N VAL A 521 51.79 16.42 -18.48
CA VAL A 521 50.58 15.83 -19.07
C VAL A 521 49.99 16.75 -20.12
N LEU A 522 49.84 16.25 -21.35
CA LEU A 522 49.21 16.98 -22.45
C LEU A 522 47.68 16.80 -22.42
N GLY A 523 46.94 17.90 -22.55
CA GLY A 523 45.49 17.91 -22.67
C GLY A 523 45.02 17.41 -24.03
N ARG A 524 43.93 16.65 -24.05
CA ARG A 524 43.36 16.08 -25.27
C ARG A 524 41.99 16.68 -25.56
N ALA A 525 41.54 16.57 -26.80
CA ALA A 525 40.19 16.96 -27.18
C ALA A 525 39.14 16.14 -26.42
N LYS A 526 38.02 16.77 -26.04
CA LYS A 526 36.89 16.15 -25.32
C LYS A 526 37.22 15.67 -23.90
N GLU A 527 38.23 16.25 -23.27
CA GLU A 527 38.58 16.03 -21.87
C GLU A 527 38.62 17.37 -21.15
N ASN A 528 38.23 17.40 -19.88
CA ASN A 528 38.20 18.64 -19.09
C ASN A 528 38.89 18.52 -17.73
N GLY A 529 39.55 17.42 -17.44
CA GLY A 529 40.26 17.31 -16.17
C GLY A 529 41.08 16.05 -16.04
N ILE A 530 42.14 16.15 -15.24
CA ILE A 530 43.02 15.03 -14.92
C ILE A 530 43.23 14.89 -13.41
N VAL A 531 43.56 13.68 -12.98
CA VAL A 531 44.08 13.35 -11.64
C VAL A 531 45.27 12.41 -11.84
N ALA A 532 46.37 12.61 -11.12
CA ALA A 532 47.57 11.81 -11.32
C ALA A 532 48.30 11.45 -10.03
N PHE A 533 48.94 10.29 -10.02
CA PHE A 533 49.88 9.87 -8.99
C PHE A 533 51.03 9.05 -9.61
N ALA A 534 52.17 8.99 -8.95
CA ALA A 534 53.27 8.11 -9.31
C ALA A 534 53.23 6.83 -8.46
N ALA A 535 53.25 5.66 -9.09
CA ALA A 535 53.46 4.38 -8.44
C ALA A 535 54.96 4.05 -8.47
N GLN A 536 55.51 3.57 -7.36
CA GLN A 536 56.94 3.31 -7.21
C GLN A 536 57.21 2.12 -6.28
N ARG A 537 58.46 1.67 -6.19
CA ARG A 537 58.84 0.45 -5.45
C ARG A 537 59.24 0.73 -4.01
N SER A 538 59.56 1.97 -3.67
CA SER A 538 59.90 2.42 -2.32
C SER A 538 58.73 3.17 -1.65
N ALA A 539 58.65 3.12 -0.32
CA ALA A 539 57.66 3.91 0.43
C ALA A 539 57.81 5.41 0.09
N PRO A 540 56.71 6.15 -0.18
CA PRO A 540 55.31 5.80 0.12
C PRO A 540 54.53 5.01 -0.96
N TYR A 541 55.20 4.32 -1.91
CA TYR A 541 54.69 3.43 -2.98
C TYR A 541 53.70 4.05 -3.98
N ALA A 542 52.86 4.99 -3.56
CA ALA A 542 51.94 5.77 -4.36
C ALA A 542 52.05 7.24 -3.92
N VAL A 543 52.56 8.09 -4.80
CA VAL A 543 52.85 9.50 -4.53
C VAL A 543 51.88 10.39 -5.33
N PRO A 544 50.95 11.09 -4.67
CA PRO A 544 50.06 12.03 -5.35
C PRO A 544 50.83 13.12 -6.11
N LEU A 545 50.47 13.37 -7.36
CA LEU A 545 51.05 14.45 -8.18
C LEU A 545 50.10 15.64 -8.21
N THR A 546 50.66 16.85 -8.20
CA THR A 546 49.86 18.09 -8.13
C THR A 546 50.51 19.24 -8.90
N ASP A 547 49.69 20.16 -9.40
CA ASP A 547 50.09 21.46 -9.95
C ASP A 547 50.06 22.58 -8.87
N GLY A 548 49.62 22.24 -7.66
CA GLY A 548 49.32 23.19 -6.60
C GLY A 548 49.40 22.55 -5.21
N PRO A 549 48.39 22.68 -4.34
CA PRO A 549 48.42 22.11 -2.99
C PRO A 549 48.66 20.59 -2.99
N ALA A 550 49.35 20.10 -1.95
CA ALA A 550 49.48 18.68 -1.70
C ALA A 550 48.11 18.05 -1.42
N TRP A 551 47.94 16.78 -1.81
CA TRP A 551 46.74 16.00 -1.54
C TRP A 551 47.13 14.55 -1.21
N THR A 552 46.18 13.75 -0.71
CA THR A 552 46.41 12.36 -0.28
C THR A 552 45.41 11.41 -0.94
N LEU A 553 45.78 10.14 -1.09
CA LEU A 553 44.92 9.14 -1.75
C LEU A 553 43.58 8.90 -1.03
N ASP A 554 43.57 9.06 0.30
CA ASP A 554 42.37 8.92 1.13
C ASP A 554 41.54 10.22 1.20
N GLY A 555 42.13 11.37 0.82
CA GLY A 555 41.51 12.69 0.81
C GLY A 555 40.74 13.00 -0.47
N ALA A 556 40.29 14.24 -0.64
CA ALA A 556 39.71 14.69 -1.91
C ALA A 556 40.79 14.73 -3.01
N PRO A 557 40.57 14.09 -4.19
CA PRO A 557 41.55 14.11 -5.25
C PRO A 557 41.70 15.52 -5.81
N ARG A 558 42.93 15.89 -6.12
CA ARG A 558 43.22 17.14 -6.85
C ARG A 558 42.86 16.95 -8.32
N VAL A 559 41.70 17.50 -8.70
CA VAL A 559 41.31 17.62 -10.10
C VAL A 559 42.02 18.84 -10.71
N ILE A 560 42.68 18.62 -11.84
CA ILE A 560 43.41 19.63 -12.58
C ILE A 560 42.69 19.83 -13.91
N ASP A 561 42.10 21.01 -14.10
CA ASP A 561 41.43 21.35 -15.36
C ASP A 561 42.49 21.48 -16.46
N LEU A 562 42.28 20.79 -17.58
CA LEU A 562 43.28 20.70 -18.64
C LEU A 562 42.63 20.80 -20.02
N GLU A 563 42.86 21.94 -20.67
CA GLU A 563 42.36 22.20 -22.02
C GLU A 563 43.13 21.42 -23.10
N PRO A 564 42.51 21.12 -24.26
CA PRO A 564 43.19 20.48 -25.38
C PRO A 564 44.46 21.24 -25.81
N GLY A 565 45.58 20.51 -25.97
CA GLY A 565 46.86 21.08 -26.39
C GLY A 565 47.64 21.84 -25.31
N ARG A 566 47.04 22.11 -24.15
CA ARG A 566 47.75 22.66 -22.99
C ARG A 566 48.54 21.56 -22.26
N ARG A 567 49.62 21.95 -21.59
CA ARG A 567 50.44 21.05 -20.78
C ARG A 567 50.29 21.41 -19.31
N ALA A 568 49.96 20.42 -18.49
CA ALA A 568 50.04 20.51 -17.02
C ALA A 568 51.37 19.94 -16.55
N ILE A 569 52.11 20.69 -15.73
CA ILE A 569 53.35 20.24 -15.10
C ILE A 569 53.01 19.79 -13.69
N LEU A 570 53.06 18.49 -13.44
CA LEU A 570 52.69 17.89 -12.18
C LEU A 570 53.94 17.51 -11.40
N ARG A 571 53.99 17.89 -10.12
CA ARG A 571 55.12 17.63 -9.23
C ARG A 571 54.71 16.74 -8.07
N ALA A 572 55.61 15.84 -7.70
CA ALA A 572 55.57 15.14 -6.42
C ALA A 572 56.05 16.08 -5.30
N ARG A 573 55.52 15.89 -4.09
CA ARG A 573 55.97 16.60 -2.87
C ARG A 573 57.03 15.81 -2.09
N THR A 574 57.25 14.57 -2.48
CA THR A 574 58.29 13.67 -1.97
C THR A 574 59.19 13.25 -3.13
N ALA A 575 60.37 12.72 -2.81
CA ALA A 575 61.25 12.14 -3.83
C ALA A 575 60.55 10.96 -4.54
N LEU A 576 60.82 10.83 -5.84
CA LEU A 576 60.36 9.72 -6.67
C LEU A 576 61.51 8.77 -6.96
N ASP A 577 61.20 7.48 -7.07
CA ASP A 577 62.16 6.49 -7.57
C ASP A 577 62.53 6.79 -9.03
N ALA A 578 63.73 6.40 -9.46
CA ALA A 578 64.15 6.57 -10.85
C ALA A 578 63.28 5.80 -11.85
N ASP A 579 62.65 4.71 -11.41
CA ASP A 579 61.77 3.83 -12.20
C ASP A 579 60.28 3.97 -11.84
N HIS A 580 59.89 5.08 -11.19
CA HIS A 580 58.48 5.36 -10.91
C HIS A 580 57.65 5.36 -12.20
N ARG A 581 56.35 5.09 -12.05
CA ARG A 581 55.38 5.08 -13.15
C ARG A 581 54.24 6.04 -12.84
N THR A 582 54.00 6.99 -13.73
CA THR A 582 52.90 7.94 -13.58
C THR A 582 51.61 7.33 -14.11
N LEU A 583 50.59 7.29 -13.25
CA LEU A 583 49.22 7.00 -13.65
C LEU A 583 48.43 8.30 -13.74
N VAL A 584 47.75 8.50 -14.86
CA VAL A 584 46.83 9.62 -15.07
C VAL A 584 45.43 9.09 -15.34
N PHE A 585 44.47 9.66 -14.64
CA PHE A 585 43.06 9.52 -14.88
C PHE A 585 42.55 10.74 -15.61
N ARG A 586 41.72 10.55 -16.65
CA ARG A 586 41.17 11.62 -17.48
C ARG A 586 39.66 11.59 -17.42
N ARG A 587 39.03 12.75 -17.30
CA ARG A 587 37.56 12.90 -17.35
C ARG A 587 37.14 13.41 -18.71
N ALA A 588 36.28 12.65 -19.37
CA ALA A 588 35.63 13.10 -20.61
C ALA A 588 34.74 14.31 -20.31
N GLU A 589 34.72 15.28 -21.23
CA GLU A 589 33.72 16.33 -21.19
C GLU A 589 32.32 15.70 -21.24
N PRO A 590 31.40 16.10 -20.34
CA PRO A 590 30.01 15.66 -20.47
C PRO A 590 29.52 16.14 -21.84
N SER A 591 29.10 15.21 -22.69
CA SER A 591 28.53 15.55 -23.99
C SER A 591 27.41 16.57 -23.73
N LYS A 592 27.54 17.79 -24.26
CA LYS A 592 26.39 18.70 -24.35
C LYS A 592 25.34 17.92 -25.12
N ALA A 593 24.27 17.51 -24.44
CA ALA A 593 23.12 16.92 -25.12
C ALA A 593 22.67 17.97 -26.14
N LEU A 594 22.83 17.63 -27.42
CA LEU A 594 22.35 18.43 -28.55
C LEU A 594 20.83 18.40 -28.60
#